data_AF-A0A378MJ26-F1
#
_entry.id   AF-A0A378MJ26-F1
#
_cell.length_a   1.000
_cell.length_b   1.000
_cell.length_c   1.000
_cell.angle_alpha   90.00
_cell.angle_beta   90.00
_cell.angle_gamma   90.00
#
_symmetry.space_group_name_H-M   'P 1'
#
loop_
_entity.id
_entity.type
_entity.pdbx_description
1 polymer ?
#
loop_
_entity_poly.entity_id
_entity_poly.type
_entity_poly.pdbx_seq_one_letter_code
_entity_poly.pdbx_strand_id
1 'polypeptide(L)'
;MKKLLLVFGVLLLSLGLAACKTADNSSAISNSNKEASKIADEEKQQKEESEEVTGNDDDNNYDDVLDDDNESDIESDLEPIDKESNLGLIEEMFDRIDQGQDSISANVNNLIQNVDIDKIDKEITVLENVIDESEENSDTLSTEVKSSDATDAAIEFWDNTVAVLEDQKSLLKSISTGDGNGPDADSYTKKVDDWKDSYDKARKLLK
;
A
#
# COMPACT_ATOMS: atom_id res chain seq x y z
N MET A 1 14.06 28.23 -22.52
CA MET A 1 13.77 27.21 -21.49
C MET A 1 14.12 25.87 -22.10
N LYS A 2 15.07 25.14 -21.49
CA LYS A 2 15.60 23.88 -22.05
C LYS A 2 14.58 22.78 -21.79
N LYS A 3 14.11 22.12 -22.85
CA LYS A 3 13.29 20.90 -22.76
C LYS A 3 14.20 19.78 -22.24
N LEU A 4 14.04 19.40 -20.98
CA LEU A 4 14.69 18.22 -20.43
C LEU A 4 13.85 17.01 -20.89
N LEU A 5 14.31 16.35 -21.95
CA LEU A 5 13.85 15.03 -22.34
C LEU A 5 14.36 14.05 -21.28
N LEU A 6 13.57 13.84 -20.23
CA LEU A 6 13.73 12.68 -19.36
C LEU A 6 13.13 11.49 -20.09
N VAL A 7 14.01 10.76 -20.77
CA VAL A 7 13.75 9.38 -21.20
C VAL A 7 13.78 8.54 -19.93
N PHE A 8 12.70 8.59 -19.15
CA PHE A 8 12.45 7.54 -18.16
C PHE A 8 12.19 6.28 -18.95
N GLY A 9 13.03 5.27 -18.71
CA GLY A 9 12.91 3.96 -19.32
C GLY A 9 11.46 3.51 -19.26
N VAL A 10 10.96 3.03 -20.39
CA VAL A 10 9.62 2.44 -20.49
C VAL A 10 9.55 1.37 -19.42
N LEU A 11 8.89 1.70 -18.32
CA LEU A 11 8.59 0.77 -17.26
C LEU A 11 7.49 -0.11 -17.82
N LEU A 12 7.92 -1.13 -18.56
CA LEU A 12 7.08 -2.16 -19.16
C LEU A 12 6.51 -3.02 -18.03
N LEU A 13 5.59 -2.46 -17.25
CA LEU A 13 4.51 -3.25 -16.67
C LEU A 13 3.85 -3.91 -17.87
N SER A 14 4.08 -5.22 -17.98
CA SER A 14 3.65 -6.11 -19.04
C SER A 14 2.41 -5.59 -19.77
N LEU A 15 2.61 -5.07 -20.99
CA LEU A 15 1.53 -4.79 -21.94
C LEU A 15 0.79 -6.11 -22.18
N GLY A 16 -0.27 -6.35 -21.41
CA GLY A 16 -1.37 -7.18 -21.83
C GLY A 16 -1.92 -6.57 -23.12
N LEU A 17 -1.54 -7.15 -24.25
CA LEU A 17 -2.01 -6.78 -25.58
C LEU A 17 -3.53 -7.05 -25.66
N ALA A 18 -4.36 -6.11 -25.20
CA ALA A 18 -5.78 -6.09 -25.51
C ALA A 18 -5.98 -5.28 -26.80
N ALA A 19 -6.40 -5.98 -27.85
CA ALA A 19 -6.63 -5.44 -29.18
C ALA A 19 -7.62 -4.25 -29.17
N CYS A 20 -7.24 -3.22 -29.94
CA CYS A 20 -8.03 -2.05 -30.26
C CYS A 20 -9.40 -2.43 -30.87
N LYS A 21 -10.50 -1.96 -30.29
CA LYS A 21 -11.76 -1.76 -31.00
C LYS A 21 -12.29 -0.36 -30.72
N THR A 22 -12.14 0.48 -31.73
CA THR A 22 -12.79 1.78 -31.88
C THR A 22 -14.31 1.61 -32.00
N ALA A 23 -15.06 2.47 -31.31
CA ALA A 23 -16.34 2.98 -31.79
C ALA A 23 -16.61 4.35 -31.16
N ASP A 24 -16.53 5.39 -32.00
CA ASP A 24 -17.01 6.75 -31.73
C ASP A 24 -18.54 6.79 -31.58
N ASN A 25 -19.05 7.51 -30.58
CA ASN A 25 -19.81 8.76 -30.78
C ASN A 25 -20.46 9.31 -29.48
N SER A 26 -20.04 10.54 -29.13
CA SER A 26 -20.86 11.75 -28.86
C SER A 26 -22.20 11.64 -28.10
N SER A 27 -22.29 12.34 -26.95
CA SER A 27 -23.12 13.57 -26.83
C SER A 27 -22.91 14.26 -25.47
N ALA A 28 -23.18 15.56 -25.42
CA ALA A 28 -22.74 16.50 -24.39
C ALA A 28 -23.92 17.05 -23.52
N ILE A 29 -23.52 17.72 -22.42
CA ILE A 29 -24.20 18.82 -21.68
C ILE A 29 -25.29 18.43 -20.66
N SER A 30 -25.11 18.70 -19.36
CA SER A 30 -25.41 20.02 -18.73
C SER A 30 -25.22 20.05 -17.21
N ASN A 31 -24.87 21.25 -16.72
CA ASN A 31 -24.67 21.68 -15.33
C ASN A 31 -25.82 21.40 -14.35
N SER A 32 -25.49 21.28 -13.05
CA SER A 32 -26.07 22.15 -12.02
C SER A 32 -25.23 22.20 -10.72
N ASN A 33 -25.00 23.43 -10.27
CA ASN A 33 -24.44 23.87 -8.99
C ASN A 33 -25.20 23.32 -7.77
N LYS A 34 -24.46 23.13 -6.66
CA LYS A 34 -24.76 23.65 -5.30
C LYS A 34 -23.60 23.26 -4.39
N GLU A 35 -22.78 24.19 -3.91
CA GLU A 35 -22.95 25.15 -2.81
C GLU A 35 -21.92 24.81 -1.74
N ALA A 36 -21.17 25.85 -1.35
CA ALA A 36 -20.12 25.81 -0.36
C ALA A 36 -20.69 25.57 1.05
N SER A 37 -19.92 24.88 1.89
CA SER A 37 -19.92 25.14 3.32
C SER A 37 -18.49 25.08 3.85
N LYS A 38 -18.13 26.15 4.56
CA LYS A 38 -16.86 26.40 5.24
C LYS A 38 -17.21 26.60 6.73
N ILE A 39 -16.20 26.53 7.61
CA ILE A 39 -16.16 26.86 9.06
C ILE A 39 -16.25 25.60 9.95
N ALA A 40 -15.43 25.38 10.98
CA ALA A 40 -14.17 25.95 11.46
C ALA A 40 -13.60 25.06 12.59
N ASP A 41 -12.36 25.39 12.98
CA ASP A 41 -11.56 24.97 14.14
C ASP A 41 -12.29 24.60 15.44
N GLU A 42 -11.73 23.61 16.16
CA GLU A 42 -11.58 23.69 17.62
C GLU A 42 -10.20 23.16 18.05
N GLU A 43 -9.30 24.08 18.43
CA GLU A 43 -8.17 23.82 19.32
C GLU A 43 -8.67 23.58 20.76
N LYS A 44 -8.09 22.59 21.46
CA LYS A 44 -8.00 22.61 22.92
C LYS A 44 -6.63 22.16 23.41
N GLN A 45 -5.88 23.13 23.95
CA GLN A 45 -4.75 22.95 24.85
C GLN A 45 -5.21 22.66 26.29
N GLN A 46 -4.50 21.79 26.99
CA GLN A 46 -4.17 21.86 28.44
C GLN A 46 -3.15 20.74 28.73
N LYS A 47 -1.85 21.01 28.80
CA LYS A 47 -1.03 21.57 29.90
C LYS A 47 -0.65 20.55 31.00
N GLU A 48 0.63 20.17 30.94
CA GLU A 48 1.64 19.86 31.98
C GLU A 48 1.21 19.22 33.31
N GLU A 49 1.88 18.11 33.65
CA GLU A 49 2.46 17.98 34.98
C GLU A 49 3.79 17.21 34.90
N SER A 50 4.82 17.81 35.50
CA SER A 50 6.16 17.27 35.67
C SER A 50 6.21 16.52 37.00
N GLU A 51 6.71 15.28 37.01
CA GLU A 51 7.25 14.67 38.22
C GLU A 51 8.72 14.28 38.02
N GLU A 52 9.54 15.06 38.72
CA GLU A 52 10.93 14.79 39.04
C GLU A 52 10.98 13.62 40.06
N VAL A 53 11.60 12.51 39.70
CA VAL A 53 12.07 11.52 40.68
C VAL A 53 13.58 11.35 40.50
N THR A 54 14.30 11.95 41.45
CA THR A 54 15.69 11.67 41.75
C THR A 54 15.77 10.40 42.60
N GLY A 55 16.74 9.51 42.33
CA GLY A 55 16.95 8.34 43.20
C GLY A 55 17.92 7.29 42.69
N ASN A 56 19.21 7.51 42.97
CA ASN A 56 20.30 6.56 43.22
C ASN A 56 20.60 5.43 42.23
N ASP A 57 21.78 5.57 41.61
CA ASP A 57 22.68 4.47 41.27
C ASP A 57 23.05 3.70 42.55
N ASP A 58 22.76 2.40 42.59
CA ASP A 58 23.48 1.45 43.45
C ASP A 58 23.54 0.08 42.75
N ASP A 59 24.78 -0.38 42.58
CA ASP A 59 25.21 -1.70 42.13
C ASP A 59 24.37 -2.83 42.74
N ASN A 60 23.82 -3.70 41.89
CA ASN A 60 23.54 -5.07 42.28
C ASN A 60 23.92 -6.03 41.14
N ASN A 61 24.98 -6.77 41.43
CA ASN A 61 25.52 -7.96 40.76
C ASN A 61 24.42 -8.97 40.36
N TYR A 62 24.14 -9.10 39.06
CA TYR A 62 23.34 -10.21 38.52
C TYR A 62 24.28 -11.37 38.15
N ASP A 63 24.57 -12.19 39.15
CA ASP A 63 24.98 -13.58 38.96
C ASP A 63 23.87 -14.44 39.56
N ASP A 64 22.87 -14.78 38.74
CA ASP A 64 22.20 -16.08 38.85
C ASP A 64 21.49 -16.40 37.53
N VAL A 65 21.99 -17.46 36.91
CA VAL A 65 21.39 -18.13 35.76
C VAL A 65 20.28 -18.99 36.32
N LEU A 66 19.03 -18.66 36.03
CA LEU A 66 17.95 -19.63 36.10
C LEU A 66 17.17 -19.58 34.80
N ASP A 67 17.50 -20.58 33.97
CA ASP A 67 16.65 -21.16 32.96
C ASP A 67 15.21 -21.26 33.48
N ASP A 68 14.32 -20.49 32.88
CA ASP A 68 12.93 -20.86 32.73
C ASP A 68 12.51 -20.34 31.35
N ASP A 69 13.02 -21.02 30.32
CA ASP A 69 12.32 -21.16 29.03
C ASP A 69 11.03 -21.95 29.31
N ASN A 70 10.15 -21.37 30.10
CA ASN A 70 8.76 -21.75 30.15
C ASN A 70 8.12 -21.03 28.97
N GLU A 71 8.46 -21.50 27.77
CA GLU A 71 7.69 -21.33 26.55
C GLU A 71 6.34 -22.00 26.83
N SER A 72 5.53 -21.33 27.66
CA SER A 72 4.15 -21.70 27.82
C SER A 72 3.58 -21.52 26.43
N ASP A 73 3.31 -22.65 25.76
CA ASP A 73 2.34 -22.79 24.69
C ASP A 73 1.01 -22.18 25.19
N ILE A 74 0.95 -20.85 25.24
CA ILE A 74 -0.29 -20.12 25.15
C ILE A 74 -0.70 -20.41 23.72
N GLU A 75 -1.43 -21.51 23.54
CA GLU A 75 -2.25 -21.66 22.35
C GLU A 75 -3.04 -20.36 22.25
N SER A 76 -2.67 -19.50 21.30
CA SER A 76 -3.40 -18.25 21.15
C SER A 76 -4.84 -18.64 20.83
N ASP A 77 -5.78 -18.03 21.55
CA ASP A 77 -7.23 -18.19 21.32
C ASP A 77 -7.66 -17.60 19.95
N LEU A 78 -6.70 -17.31 19.06
CA LEU A 78 -6.96 -16.76 17.75
C LEU A 78 -7.57 -17.81 16.84
N GLU A 79 -8.53 -17.36 16.03
CA GLU A 79 -9.18 -18.21 15.06
C GLU A 79 -8.26 -18.45 13.85
N PRO A 80 -8.34 -19.63 13.20
CA PRO A 80 -7.65 -19.86 11.95
C PRO A 80 -8.19 -18.94 10.85
N ILE A 81 -7.35 -18.64 9.87
CA ILE A 81 -7.74 -17.81 8.72
C ILE A 81 -8.95 -18.39 7.97
N ASP A 82 -9.94 -17.56 7.69
CA ASP A 82 -10.99 -17.88 6.72
C ASP A 82 -10.39 -17.81 5.32
N LYS A 83 -10.10 -18.99 4.77
CA LYS A 83 -9.42 -19.13 3.48
C LYS A 83 -10.21 -18.59 2.30
N GLU A 84 -11.52 -18.84 2.25
CA GLU A 84 -12.36 -18.45 1.11
C GLU A 84 -12.52 -16.92 1.07
N SER A 85 -12.79 -16.32 2.22
CA SER A 85 -12.89 -14.87 2.35
C SER A 85 -11.58 -14.18 1.98
N ASN A 86 -10.45 -14.63 2.56
CA ASN A 86 -9.14 -14.03 2.28
C ASN A 86 -8.70 -14.23 0.83
N LEU A 87 -8.96 -15.39 0.24
CA LEU A 87 -8.67 -15.60 -1.18
C LEU A 87 -9.44 -14.60 -2.05
N GLY A 88 -10.73 -14.38 -1.75
CA GLY A 88 -11.55 -13.41 -2.46
C GLY A 88 -10.99 -11.99 -2.40
N LEU A 89 -10.59 -11.53 -1.21
CA LEU A 89 -10.00 -10.20 -1.02
C LEU A 89 -8.67 -10.05 -1.76
N ILE A 90 -7.80 -11.06 -1.71
CA ILE A 90 -6.50 -11.06 -2.40
C ILE A 90 -6.69 -11.05 -3.92
N GLU A 91 -7.61 -11.86 -4.47
CA GLU A 91 -7.91 -11.85 -5.91
C GLU A 91 -8.52 -10.50 -6.35
N GLU A 92 -9.42 -9.92 -5.55
CA GLU A 92 -9.99 -8.59 -5.83
C GLU A 92 -8.93 -7.49 -5.83
N MET A 93 -8.04 -7.46 -4.83
CA MET A 93 -6.97 -6.46 -4.76
C MET A 93 -5.98 -6.60 -5.91
N PHE A 94 -5.56 -7.82 -6.23
CA PHE A 94 -4.67 -8.08 -7.35
C PHE A 94 -5.27 -7.59 -8.67
N ASP A 95 -6.55 -7.88 -8.90
CA ASP A 95 -7.26 -7.43 -10.10
C ASP A 95 -7.39 -5.90 -10.17
N ARG A 96 -7.72 -5.26 -9.04
CA ARG A 96 -7.80 -3.78 -8.94
C ARG A 96 -6.47 -3.11 -9.30
N ILE A 97 -5.34 -3.72 -8.94
CA ILE A 97 -4.01 -3.15 -9.16
C ILE A 97 -3.48 -3.41 -10.58
N ASP A 98 -3.61 -4.63 -11.11
CA ASP A 98 -2.89 -5.04 -12.34
C ASP A 98 -3.81 -5.53 -13.48
N GLN A 99 -5.11 -5.80 -13.25
CA GLN A 99 -5.99 -6.32 -14.30
C GLN A 99 -6.90 -5.25 -14.93
N GLY A 100 -6.73 -5.06 -16.25
CA GLY A 100 -7.64 -4.27 -17.08
C GLY A 100 -7.13 -2.88 -17.45
N GLN A 101 -7.96 -2.14 -18.20
CA GLN A 101 -7.62 -0.80 -18.69
C GLN A 101 -7.82 0.30 -17.64
N ASP A 102 -8.65 0.02 -16.64
CA ASP A 102 -8.99 0.96 -15.56
C ASP A 102 -8.26 0.61 -14.24
N SER A 103 -7.31 -0.32 -14.27
CA SER A 103 -6.52 -0.71 -13.10
C SER A 103 -5.62 0.43 -12.63
N ILE A 104 -5.22 0.39 -11.35
CA ILE A 104 -4.31 1.39 -10.77
C ILE A 104 -3.03 1.48 -11.60
N SER A 105 -2.41 0.34 -11.94
CA SER A 105 -1.18 0.32 -12.74
C SER A 105 -1.38 0.92 -14.13
N ALA A 106 -2.53 0.71 -14.76
CA ALA A 106 -2.86 1.31 -16.06
C ALA A 106 -3.05 2.84 -15.95
N ASN A 107 -3.73 3.30 -14.90
CA ASN A 107 -3.96 4.72 -14.63
C ASN A 107 -2.64 5.44 -14.33
N VAL A 108 -1.82 4.90 -13.43
CA VAL A 108 -0.47 5.41 -13.12
C VAL A 108 0.36 5.56 -14.39
N ASN A 109 0.42 4.52 -15.22
CA ASN A 109 1.16 4.57 -16.49
C ASN A 109 0.61 5.63 -17.46
N ASN A 110 -0.72 5.78 -17.54
CA ASN A 110 -1.33 6.82 -18.36
C ASN A 110 -0.96 8.23 -17.89
N LEU A 111 -0.96 8.46 -16.57
CA LEU A 111 -0.62 9.74 -15.97
C LEU A 111 0.86 10.10 -16.17
N ILE A 112 1.76 9.12 -16.05
CA ILE A 112 3.19 9.30 -16.33
C ILE A 112 3.41 9.74 -17.78
N GLN A 113 2.72 9.11 -18.74
CA GLN A 113 2.89 9.41 -20.16
C GLN A 113 2.33 10.78 -20.58
N ASN A 114 1.21 11.19 -19.97
CA ASN A 114 0.49 12.39 -20.37
C ASN A 114 0.77 13.61 -19.47
N VAL A 115 1.38 13.41 -18.30
CA VAL A 115 1.74 14.46 -17.32
C VAL A 115 0.56 15.39 -17.01
N ASP A 116 -0.56 14.79 -16.59
CA ASP A 116 -1.78 15.50 -16.20
C ASP A 116 -1.80 15.71 -14.67
N ILE A 117 -1.21 16.83 -14.22
CA ILE A 117 -0.95 17.12 -12.80
C ILE A 117 -2.24 17.09 -11.95
N ASP A 118 -3.34 17.66 -12.44
CA ASP A 118 -4.61 17.69 -11.72
C ASP A 118 -5.20 16.29 -11.48
N LYS A 119 -4.87 15.34 -12.37
CA LYS A 119 -5.26 13.93 -12.18
C LYS A 119 -4.25 13.14 -11.36
N ILE A 120 -2.97 13.52 -11.39
CA ILE A 120 -1.94 12.92 -10.53
C ILE A 120 -2.29 13.09 -9.06
N ASP A 121 -2.70 14.27 -8.63
CA ASP A 121 -3.05 14.50 -7.21
C ASP A 121 -4.24 13.62 -6.77
N LYS A 122 -5.22 13.39 -7.65
CA LYS A 122 -6.35 12.49 -7.39
C LYS A 122 -5.90 11.04 -7.30
N GLU A 123 -5.03 10.61 -8.21
CA GLU A 123 -4.51 9.24 -8.21
C GLU A 123 -3.64 8.97 -6.98
N ILE A 124 -2.88 9.96 -6.50
CA ILE A 124 -2.15 9.86 -5.23
C ILE A 124 -3.11 9.56 -4.07
N THR A 125 -4.25 10.25 -3.99
CA THR A 125 -5.27 9.95 -2.97
C THR A 125 -5.86 8.54 -3.14
N VAL A 126 -6.06 8.07 -4.37
CA VAL A 126 -6.49 6.68 -4.61
C VAL A 126 -5.46 5.70 -4.07
N LEU A 127 -4.17 5.90 -4.38
CA LEU A 127 -3.07 5.07 -3.91
C LEU A 127 -2.97 5.07 -2.38
N GLU A 128 -3.09 6.24 -1.74
CA GLU A 128 -3.07 6.37 -0.27
C GLU A 128 -4.19 5.54 0.37
N ASN A 129 -5.43 5.62 -0.13
CA ASN A 129 -6.52 4.80 0.40
C ASN A 129 -6.30 3.29 0.21
N VAL A 130 -5.69 2.87 -0.91
CA VAL A 130 -5.43 1.44 -1.18
C VAL A 130 -4.28 0.92 -0.31
N ILE A 131 -3.29 1.78 -0.04
CA ILE A 131 -2.20 1.49 0.89
C ILE A 131 -2.77 1.27 2.28
N ASP A 132 -3.58 2.22 2.78
CA ASP A 132 -4.20 2.12 4.11
C ASP A 132 -5.04 0.82 4.25
N GLU A 133 -5.83 0.49 3.22
CA GLU A 133 -6.60 -0.77 3.16
C GLU A 133 -5.70 -2.01 3.20
N SER A 134 -4.55 -1.97 2.53
CA SER A 134 -3.60 -3.10 2.49
C SER A 134 -2.86 -3.26 3.83
N GLU A 135 -2.46 -2.15 4.45
CA GLU A 135 -1.87 -2.13 5.79
C GLU A 135 -2.83 -2.68 6.83
N GLU A 136 -4.10 -2.25 6.83
CA GLU A 136 -5.13 -2.75 7.74
C GLU A 136 -5.32 -4.26 7.60
N ASN A 137 -5.38 -4.79 6.37
CA ASN A 137 -5.47 -6.23 6.15
C ASN A 137 -4.25 -7.00 6.66
N SER A 138 -3.03 -6.48 6.46
CA SER A 138 -1.81 -7.10 6.97
C SER A 138 -1.76 -7.13 8.49
N ASP A 139 -2.11 -6.00 9.13
CA ASP A 139 -2.14 -5.83 10.57
C ASP A 139 -3.19 -6.74 11.23
N THR A 140 -4.40 -6.81 10.67
CA THR A 140 -5.46 -7.70 11.16
C THR A 140 -5.01 -9.15 11.10
N LEU A 141 -4.41 -9.61 10.00
CA LEU A 141 -3.92 -10.98 9.90
C LEU A 141 -2.77 -11.27 10.89
N SER A 142 -1.92 -10.28 11.14
CA SER A 142 -0.78 -10.42 12.05
C SER A 142 -1.18 -10.46 13.53
N THR A 143 -2.34 -9.89 13.88
CA THR A 143 -2.73 -9.69 15.29
C THR A 143 -3.97 -10.47 15.71
N GLU A 144 -4.90 -10.71 14.80
CA GLU A 144 -6.21 -11.30 15.10
C GLU A 144 -6.37 -12.73 14.57
N VAL A 145 -5.43 -13.19 13.73
CA VAL A 145 -5.52 -14.51 13.08
C VAL A 145 -4.39 -15.42 13.54
N LYS A 146 -4.71 -16.70 13.74
CA LYS A 146 -3.72 -17.71 14.10
C LYS A 146 -2.66 -17.85 13.02
N SER A 147 -1.40 -17.79 13.41
CA SER A 147 -0.26 -17.99 12.49
C SER A 147 -0.32 -19.37 11.83
N SER A 148 -0.07 -19.38 10.52
CA SER A 148 -0.01 -20.55 9.67
C SER A 148 0.66 -20.17 8.34
N ASP A 149 1.16 -21.15 7.58
CA ASP A 149 1.72 -20.88 6.24
C ASP A 149 0.77 -20.07 5.34
N ALA A 150 -0.55 -20.28 5.48
CA ALA A 150 -1.56 -19.55 4.71
C ALA A 150 -1.73 -18.11 5.21
N THR A 151 -1.69 -17.90 6.53
CA THR A 151 -1.72 -16.56 7.15
C THR A 151 -0.48 -15.77 6.75
N ASP A 152 0.69 -16.37 6.87
CA ASP A 152 1.98 -15.75 6.54
C ASP A 152 2.06 -15.37 5.06
N ALA A 153 1.55 -16.23 4.17
CA ALA A 153 1.50 -15.91 2.73
C ALA A 153 0.51 -14.78 2.40
N ALA A 154 -0.62 -14.70 3.11
CA ALA A 154 -1.57 -13.61 2.95
C ALA A 154 -0.98 -12.27 3.44
N ILE A 155 -0.32 -12.26 4.60
CA ILE A 155 0.43 -11.09 5.12
C ILE A 155 1.48 -10.63 4.11
N GLU A 156 2.30 -11.56 3.59
CA GLU A 156 3.33 -11.25 2.58
C GLU A 156 2.74 -10.65 1.30
N PHE A 157 1.53 -11.06 0.89
CA PHE A 157 0.83 -10.43 -0.23
C PHE A 157 0.47 -8.97 0.07
N TRP A 158 -0.11 -8.69 1.23
CA TRP A 158 -0.51 -7.33 1.62
C TRP A 158 0.71 -6.41 1.79
N ASP A 159 1.78 -6.88 2.43
CA ASP A 159 3.02 -6.11 2.60
C ASP A 159 3.67 -5.77 1.25
N ASN A 160 3.75 -6.75 0.34
CA ASN A 160 4.29 -6.48 -1.00
C ASN A 160 3.37 -5.58 -1.83
N THR A 161 2.05 -5.63 -1.58
CA THR A 161 1.08 -4.72 -2.20
C THR A 161 1.35 -3.28 -1.79
N VAL A 162 1.53 -3.02 -0.48
CA VAL A 162 1.92 -1.70 0.05
C VAL A 162 3.21 -1.22 -0.61
N ALA A 163 4.23 -2.08 -0.70
CA ALA A 163 5.53 -1.71 -1.26
C ALA A 163 5.46 -1.28 -2.74
N VAL A 164 4.63 -1.95 -3.55
CA VAL A 164 4.41 -1.57 -4.97
C VAL A 164 3.66 -0.25 -5.06
N LEU A 165 2.59 -0.08 -4.29
CA LEU A 165 1.76 1.13 -4.32
C LEU A 165 2.51 2.36 -3.80
N GLU A 166 3.36 2.21 -2.78
CA GLU A 166 4.25 3.28 -2.28
C GLU A 166 5.22 3.77 -3.36
N ASP A 167 5.82 2.87 -4.14
CA ASP A 167 6.70 3.28 -5.23
C ASP A 167 5.92 3.94 -6.37
N GLN A 168 4.71 3.45 -6.70
CA GLN A 168 3.83 4.13 -7.67
C GLN A 168 3.47 5.55 -7.19
N LYS A 169 3.13 5.70 -5.91
CA LYS A 169 2.83 7.00 -5.28
C LYS A 169 4.05 7.92 -5.32
N SER A 170 5.22 7.42 -4.96
CA SER A 170 6.48 8.15 -5.00
C SER A 170 6.82 8.62 -6.41
N LEU A 171 6.62 7.76 -7.41
CA LEU A 171 6.82 8.10 -8.82
C LEU A 171 5.89 9.23 -9.26
N LEU A 172 4.59 9.13 -8.95
CA LEU A 172 3.63 10.20 -9.24
C LEU A 172 3.97 11.51 -8.51
N LYS A 173 4.38 11.45 -7.25
CA LYS A 173 4.83 12.63 -6.47
C LYS A 173 6.03 13.29 -7.13
N SER A 174 7.05 12.52 -7.56
CA SER A 174 8.24 13.05 -8.24
C SER A 174 7.93 13.77 -9.55
N ILE A 175 6.88 13.33 -10.26
CA ILE A 175 6.39 13.97 -11.48
C ILE A 175 5.65 15.27 -11.15
N SER A 176 4.79 15.25 -10.12
CA SER A 176 4.02 16.42 -9.68
C SER A 176 4.94 17.56 -9.17
N THR A 177 5.97 17.22 -8.40
CA THR A 177 6.94 18.19 -7.85
C THR A 177 8.03 18.58 -8.85
N GLY A 178 8.31 17.73 -9.84
CA GLY A 178 9.39 17.90 -10.80
C GLY A 178 10.79 17.75 -10.19
N ASP A 179 10.90 17.12 -9.02
CA ASP A 179 12.19 16.91 -8.34
C ASP A 179 13.04 15.78 -8.95
N GLY A 180 12.41 14.90 -9.76
CA GLY A 180 13.07 13.78 -10.42
C GLY A 180 13.51 12.65 -9.48
N ASN A 181 13.09 12.67 -8.22
CA ASN A 181 13.44 11.67 -7.21
C ASN A 181 12.42 10.54 -7.17
N GLY A 182 12.16 9.91 -8.32
CA GLY A 182 11.32 8.71 -8.40
C GLY A 182 12.04 7.47 -7.83
N PRO A 183 11.30 6.36 -7.63
CA PRO A 183 11.89 5.09 -7.23
C PRO A 183 12.91 4.59 -8.26
N ASP A 184 13.90 3.84 -7.78
CA ASP A 184 14.83 3.12 -8.65
C ASP A 184 14.09 2.06 -9.46
N ALA A 185 14.31 2.04 -10.78
CA ALA A 185 13.54 1.20 -11.70
C ALA A 185 13.80 -0.31 -11.50
N ASP A 186 15.04 -0.69 -11.17
CA ASP A 186 15.40 -2.09 -10.92
C ASP A 186 14.79 -2.56 -9.59
N SER A 187 14.86 -1.72 -8.56
CA SER A 187 14.20 -1.94 -7.27
C SER A 187 12.68 -2.08 -7.42
N TYR A 188 12.03 -1.20 -8.18
CA TYR A 188 10.60 -1.27 -8.44
C TYR A 188 10.20 -2.54 -9.18
N THR A 189 10.94 -2.90 -10.23
CA THR A 189 10.69 -4.13 -11.00
C THR A 189 10.76 -5.36 -10.10
N LYS A 190 11.78 -5.43 -9.22
CA LYS A 190 11.91 -6.51 -8.24
C LYS A 190 10.70 -6.57 -7.30
N LYS A 191 10.23 -5.45 -6.78
CA LYS A 191 9.05 -5.42 -5.89
C LYS A 191 7.78 -5.90 -6.60
N VAL A 192 7.61 -5.55 -7.88
CA VAL A 192 6.48 -6.04 -8.69
C VAL A 192 6.56 -7.55 -8.88
N ASP A 193 7.75 -8.09 -9.11
CA ASP A 193 7.95 -9.54 -9.22
C ASP A 193 7.68 -10.23 -7.86
N ASP A 194 8.24 -9.71 -6.76
CA ASP A 194 8.03 -10.23 -5.40
C ASP A 194 6.53 -10.20 -5.02
N TRP A 195 5.79 -9.16 -5.43
CA TRP A 195 4.34 -9.02 -5.23
C TRP A 195 3.53 -10.06 -6.04
N LYS A 196 3.93 -10.32 -7.29
CA LYS A 196 3.29 -11.36 -8.12
C LYS A 196 3.54 -12.76 -7.56
N ASP A 197 4.76 -13.01 -7.09
CA ASP A 197 5.12 -14.28 -6.46
C ASP A 197 4.37 -14.48 -5.14
N SER A 198 4.20 -13.44 -4.31
CA SER A 198 3.42 -13.53 -3.07
C SER A 198 1.93 -13.73 -3.33
N TYR A 199 1.37 -13.11 -4.37
CA TYR A 199 0.01 -13.40 -4.84
C TYR A 199 -0.18 -14.88 -5.21
N ASP A 200 0.69 -15.43 -6.04
CA ASP A 200 0.60 -16.83 -6.47
C ASP A 200 0.76 -17.81 -5.28
N LYS A 201 1.63 -17.48 -4.32
CA LYS A 201 1.82 -18.24 -3.09
C LYS A 201 0.57 -18.21 -2.21
N ALA A 202 0.03 -17.03 -1.90
CA ALA A 202 -1.17 -16.86 -1.09
C ALA A 202 -2.36 -17.61 -1.73
N ARG A 203 -2.57 -17.40 -3.03
CA ARG A 203 -3.61 -18.05 -3.81
C ARG A 203 -3.53 -19.57 -3.77
N LYS A 204 -2.32 -20.14 -3.77
CA LYS A 204 -2.13 -21.60 -3.68
C LYS A 204 -2.48 -22.15 -2.29
N LEU A 205 -2.19 -21.41 -1.23
CA LEU A 205 -2.34 -21.86 0.15
C LEU A 205 -3.76 -21.64 0.72
N LEU A 206 -4.49 -20.68 0.14
CA LEU A 206 -5.88 -20.36 0.49
C LEU A 206 -6.92 -21.15 -0.33
N LYS A 207 -6.51 -21.87 -1.39
CA LYS A 207 -7.37 -22.81 -2.14
C LYS A 207 -7.44 -24.19 -1.47
#